data_AF-A0A419EDJ7-F1
#
_entry.id   AF-A0A419EDJ7-F1
#
_cell.length_a   1.000
_cell.length_b   1.000
_cell.length_c   1.000
_cell.angle_alpha   90.00
_cell.angle_beta   90.00
_cell.angle_gamma   90.00
#
_symmetry.space_group_name_H-M   'P 1'
#
loop_
_entity.id
_entity.type
_entity.pdbx_description
1 polymer ?
#
loop_
_entity_poly.entity_id
_entity_poly.type
_entity_poly.pdbx_seq_one_letter_code
_entity_poly.pdbx_strand_id
1 'polypeptide(L)'
;MSDKNLSAYLAAARAAVDSVKASLRYGAGNRADDREATYQRERGNFENHAEKLGYGPGSVWAAGQLSRYVAEIKVIAMRLEDFFGALPALPASQKVQRIRQISDQAKRYGAGNCSDQACVAFIELYDAGIRPLDIMYLTNGKHGFVAIGKEAAGNEDPSTWGGSTVICDPWNHDAYHLLPGMANGLLLTKMNCNCSKASSQIRV
;
A
#
# COMPACT_ATOMS: atom_id res chain seq x y z
N MET A 1 -0.77 21.18 -22.68
CA MET A 1 -0.42 19.74 -22.69
C MET A 1 -0.51 19.08 -21.31
N SER A 2 -0.67 19.80 -20.18
CA SER A 2 -0.67 19.23 -18.82
C SER A 2 -1.96 18.48 -18.43
N ASP A 3 -3.14 18.94 -18.84
CA ASP A 3 -4.41 18.42 -18.30
C ASP A 3 -4.74 16.99 -18.74
N LYS A 4 -4.41 16.61 -19.98
CA LYS A 4 -4.68 15.25 -20.48
C LYS A 4 -3.88 14.18 -19.72
N ASN A 5 -2.65 14.48 -19.34
CA ASN A 5 -1.80 13.56 -18.58
C ASN A 5 -2.28 13.44 -17.13
N LEU A 6 -2.71 14.54 -16.53
CA LEU A 6 -3.24 14.56 -15.17
C LEU A 6 -4.49 13.67 -15.02
N SER A 7 -5.47 13.81 -15.92
CA SER A 7 -6.68 12.97 -15.88
C SER A 7 -6.36 11.48 -16.05
N ALA A 8 -5.41 11.15 -16.95
CA ALA A 8 -4.97 9.78 -17.15
C ALA A 8 -4.27 9.20 -15.90
N TYR A 9 -3.37 9.97 -15.27
CA TYR A 9 -2.69 9.55 -14.04
C TYR A 9 -3.67 9.35 -12.89
N LEU A 10 -4.64 10.25 -12.74
CA LEU A 10 -5.65 10.13 -11.68
C LEU A 10 -6.55 8.90 -11.89
N ALA A 11 -6.95 8.63 -13.13
CA ALA A 11 -7.72 7.43 -13.47
C ALA A 11 -6.93 6.15 -13.20
N ALA A 12 -5.66 6.11 -13.63
CA ALA A 12 -4.77 4.97 -13.39
C ALA A 12 -4.52 4.75 -11.88
N ALA A 13 -4.28 5.82 -11.13
CA ALA A 13 -4.10 5.75 -9.67
C ALA A 13 -5.33 5.18 -8.96
N ARG A 14 -6.54 5.62 -9.32
CA ARG A 14 -7.79 5.09 -8.76
C ARG A 14 -7.96 3.60 -9.07
N ALA A 15 -7.75 3.21 -10.32
CA ALA A 15 -7.82 1.81 -10.72
C ALA A 15 -6.82 0.93 -9.95
N ALA A 16 -5.59 1.42 -9.74
CA ALA A 16 -4.58 0.72 -8.95
C ALA A 16 -4.97 0.62 -7.47
N VAL A 17 -5.51 1.69 -6.87
CA VAL A 17 -6.03 1.66 -5.49
C VAL A 17 -7.12 0.61 -5.34
N ASP A 18 -8.10 0.60 -6.24
CA ASP A 18 -9.22 -0.35 -6.22
C ASP A 18 -8.73 -1.79 -6.37
N SER A 19 -7.80 -2.02 -7.31
CA SER A 19 -7.20 -3.33 -7.55
C SER A 19 -6.39 -3.83 -6.35
N VAL A 20 -5.63 -2.97 -5.67
CA VAL A 20 -4.93 -3.32 -4.43
C VAL A 20 -5.93 -3.74 -3.35
N LYS A 21 -7.02 -2.99 -3.16
CA LYS A 21 -8.05 -3.33 -2.16
C LYS A 21 -8.79 -4.61 -2.50
N ALA A 22 -9.02 -4.89 -3.78
CA ALA A 22 -9.58 -6.16 -4.23
C ALA A 22 -8.61 -7.33 -4.01
N SER A 23 -7.31 -7.12 -4.24
CA SER A 23 -6.27 -8.16 -4.13
C SER A 23 -5.90 -8.49 -2.68
N LEU A 24 -5.92 -7.49 -1.80
CA LEU A 24 -5.53 -7.64 -0.40
C LEU A 24 -6.77 -7.70 0.49
N ARG A 25 -7.49 -8.82 0.43
CA ARG A 25 -8.78 -9.01 1.11
C ARG A 25 -8.75 -8.71 2.62
N TYR A 26 -7.62 -8.91 3.29
CA TYR A 26 -7.45 -8.65 4.72
C TYR A 26 -6.93 -7.25 5.02
N GLY A 27 -6.54 -6.50 3.99
CA GLY A 27 -5.98 -5.17 4.10
C GLY A 27 -4.65 -5.17 4.86
N ALA A 28 -4.51 -4.18 5.73
CA ALA A 28 -3.34 -3.95 6.53
C ALA A 28 -3.38 -4.61 7.91
N GLY A 29 -2.24 -5.18 8.32
CA GLY A 29 -2.11 -5.76 9.66
C GLY A 29 -2.19 -4.71 10.77
N ASN A 30 -1.63 -3.51 10.55
CA ASN A 30 -1.54 -2.45 11.56
C ASN A 30 -2.60 -1.34 11.41
N ARG A 31 -3.67 -1.53 10.64
CA ARG A 31 -4.79 -0.57 10.53
C ARG A 31 -6.00 -1.05 11.34
N ALA A 32 -6.54 -0.20 12.21
CA ALA A 32 -7.70 -0.56 13.02
C ALA A 32 -8.96 -0.86 12.17
N ASP A 33 -9.25 0.01 11.19
CA ASP A 33 -10.40 -0.15 10.30
C ASP A 33 -10.35 -1.47 9.53
N ASP A 34 -9.17 -1.85 8.99
CA ASP A 34 -9.01 -3.09 8.23
C ASP A 34 -9.16 -4.33 9.14
N ARG A 35 -8.72 -4.25 10.40
CA ARG A 35 -8.93 -5.32 11.39
C ARG A 35 -10.41 -5.51 11.70
N GLU A 36 -11.16 -4.43 11.86
CA GLU A 36 -12.59 -4.50 12.12
C GLU A 36 -13.37 -4.98 10.90
N ALA A 37 -13.07 -4.46 9.70
CA ALA A 37 -13.69 -4.93 8.45
C ALA A 37 -13.41 -6.42 8.21
N THR A 38 -12.20 -6.88 8.51
CA THR A 38 -11.85 -8.30 8.44
C THR A 38 -12.64 -9.14 9.42
N TYR A 39 -12.78 -8.70 10.67
CA TYR A 39 -13.58 -9.39 11.66
C TYR A 39 -15.04 -9.53 11.22
N GLN A 40 -15.66 -8.45 10.75
CA GLN A 40 -17.06 -8.48 10.30
C GLN A 40 -17.30 -9.46 9.15
N ARG A 41 -16.30 -9.64 8.28
CA ARG A 41 -16.39 -10.54 7.12
C ARG A 41 -16.06 -12.00 7.45
N GLU A 42 -15.04 -12.23 8.28
CA GLU A 42 -14.42 -13.55 8.42
C GLU A 42 -14.78 -14.27 9.72
N ARG A 43 -15.33 -13.58 10.73
CA ARG A 43 -15.65 -14.17 12.03
C ARG A 43 -16.43 -15.47 11.90
N GLY A 44 -17.52 -15.46 11.12
CA GLY A 44 -18.35 -16.64 10.92
C GLY A 44 -17.60 -17.79 10.25
N ASN A 45 -16.68 -17.52 9.33
CA ASN A 45 -15.86 -18.55 8.70
C ASN A 45 -14.96 -19.25 9.72
N PHE A 46 -14.38 -18.48 10.65
CA PHE A 46 -13.52 -19.01 11.72
C PHE A 46 -14.33 -19.81 12.74
N GLU A 47 -15.48 -19.28 13.17
CA GLU A 47 -16.40 -19.99 14.08
C GLU A 47 -16.86 -21.31 13.46
N ASN A 48 -17.37 -21.28 12.22
CA ASN A 48 -17.83 -22.46 11.49
C ASN A 48 -16.71 -23.50 11.29
N HIS A 49 -15.46 -23.06 11.08
CA HIS A 49 -14.34 -23.99 10.92
C HIS A 49 -13.99 -24.66 12.25
N ALA A 50 -13.98 -23.91 13.36
CA ALA A 50 -13.74 -24.47 14.69
C ALA A 50 -14.84 -25.47 15.10
N GLU A 51 -16.11 -25.17 14.81
CA GLU A 51 -17.22 -26.10 15.05
C GLU A 51 -17.06 -27.42 14.29
N LYS A 52 -16.67 -27.35 13.01
CA LYS A 52 -16.42 -28.55 12.18
C LYS A 52 -15.28 -29.42 12.71
N LEU A 53 -14.32 -28.82 13.42
CA LEU A 53 -13.23 -29.54 14.07
C LEU A 53 -13.62 -30.11 15.45
N GLY A 54 -14.87 -29.90 15.89
CA GLY A 54 -15.39 -30.44 17.16
C GLY A 54 -15.02 -29.62 18.40
N TYR A 55 -14.58 -28.37 18.23
CA TYR A 55 -14.27 -27.50 19.36
C TYR A 55 -15.53 -27.04 20.10
N GLY A 56 -15.44 -26.91 21.43
CA GLY A 56 -16.54 -26.44 22.27
C GLY A 56 -16.84 -24.94 22.12
N PRO A 57 -17.99 -24.44 22.61
CA PRO A 57 -18.48 -23.08 22.35
C PRO A 57 -17.50 -21.96 22.71
N GLY A 58 -16.75 -22.09 23.81
CA GLY A 58 -15.75 -21.08 24.20
C GLY A 58 -14.58 -20.99 23.21
N SER A 59 -14.14 -22.13 22.66
CA SER A 59 -13.08 -22.18 21.65
C SER A 59 -13.55 -21.69 20.28
N VAL A 60 -14.80 -21.97 19.92
CA VAL A 60 -15.44 -21.43 18.70
C VAL A 60 -15.50 -19.91 18.76
N TRP A 61 -16.00 -19.34 19.86
CA TRP A 61 -16.03 -17.90 20.06
C TRP A 61 -14.62 -17.29 19.98
N ALA A 62 -13.64 -17.91 20.64
CA ALA A 62 -12.25 -17.46 20.59
C ALA A 62 -11.68 -17.48 19.16
N ALA A 63 -11.96 -18.52 18.37
CA ALA A 63 -11.58 -18.59 16.96
C ALA A 63 -12.19 -17.44 16.15
N GLY A 64 -13.45 -17.10 16.39
CA GLY A 64 -14.08 -15.93 15.79
C GLY A 64 -13.35 -14.62 16.12
N GLN A 65 -12.91 -14.43 17.37
CA GLN A 65 -12.15 -13.25 17.78
C GLN A 65 -10.76 -13.17 17.12
N LEU A 66 -10.12 -14.29 16.85
CA LEU A 66 -8.80 -14.34 16.18
C LEU A 66 -8.83 -13.76 14.77
N SER A 67 -9.98 -13.74 14.09
CA SER A 67 -10.10 -13.15 12.75
C SER A 67 -9.66 -11.68 12.69
N ARG A 68 -9.79 -10.92 13.79
CA ARG A 68 -9.28 -9.53 13.89
C ARG A 68 -7.80 -9.40 13.59
N TYR A 69 -7.02 -10.42 13.90
CA TYR A 69 -5.56 -10.40 13.81
C TYR A 69 -5.05 -11.16 12.58
N VAL A 70 -5.93 -11.68 11.72
CA VAL A 70 -5.49 -12.51 10.60
C VAL A 70 -4.61 -11.72 9.62
N ALA A 71 -4.90 -10.43 9.40
CA ALA A 71 -4.10 -9.55 8.55
C ALA A 71 -2.69 -9.38 9.13
N GLU A 72 -2.60 -9.13 10.43
CA GLU A 72 -1.33 -8.98 11.15
C GLU A 72 -0.51 -10.27 11.10
N ILE A 73 -1.12 -11.42 11.40
CA ILE A 73 -0.46 -12.73 11.32
C ILE A 73 0.04 -13.01 9.90
N LYS A 74 -0.74 -12.65 8.87
CA LYS A 74 -0.36 -12.83 7.46
C LYS A 74 0.79 -11.91 7.05
N VAL A 75 0.80 -10.66 7.51
CA VAL A 75 1.93 -9.75 7.30
C VAL A 75 3.19 -10.27 8.01
N ILE A 76 3.06 -10.74 9.24
CA ILE A 76 4.18 -11.36 9.98
C ILE A 76 4.70 -12.59 9.23
N ALA A 77 3.82 -13.49 8.79
CA ALA A 77 4.19 -14.67 8.03
C ALA A 77 4.90 -14.31 6.71
N MET A 78 4.37 -13.33 5.97
CA MET A 78 5.02 -12.79 4.77
C MET A 78 6.44 -12.31 5.08
N ARG A 79 6.64 -11.55 6.16
CA ARG A 79 7.98 -11.06 6.57
C ARG A 79 8.93 -12.17 7.05
N LEU A 80 8.39 -13.23 7.64
CA LEU A 80 9.17 -14.41 8.04
C LEU A 80 9.59 -15.24 6.83
N GLU A 81 8.77 -15.34 5.78
CA GLU A 81 9.22 -15.90 4.50
C GLU A 81 10.29 -15.01 3.83
N ASP A 82 10.20 -13.71 4.07
CA ASP A 82 11.12 -12.67 3.57
C ASP A 82 12.37 -12.46 4.44
N PHE A 83 12.66 -13.31 5.45
CA PHE A 83 13.76 -13.15 6.44
C PHE A 83 15.17 -12.97 5.83
N PHE A 84 15.31 -13.10 4.51
CA PHE A 84 16.44 -12.61 3.73
C PHE A 84 16.08 -11.33 2.95
N GLY A 85 16.23 -10.18 3.60
CA GLY A 85 16.69 -8.96 2.92
C GLY A 85 15.69 -7.82 2.79
N ALA A 86 15.95 -6.76 3.57
CA ALA A 86 15.79 -5.40 3.07
C ALA A 86 16.40 -5.29 1.67
N LEU A 87 15.78 -4.51 0.77
CA LEU A 87 16.32 -4.21 -0.56
C LEU A 87 17.80 -3.81 -0.43
N PRO A 88 18.77 -4.64 -0.87
CA PRO A 88 20.15 -4.20 -0.97
C PRO A 88 20.22 -3.00 -1.94
N ALA A 89 21.36 -2.31 -2.00
CA ALA A 89 21.63 -1.35 -3.07
C ALA A 89 21.74 -2.10 -4.42
N LEU A 90 20.60 -2.48 -4.99
CA LEU A 90 20.48 -3.21 -6.24
C LEU A 90 20.34 -2.23 -7.43
N PRO A 91 20.82 -2.59 -8.64
CA PRO A 91 20.48 -1.92 -9.88
C PRO A 91 18.96 -1.76 -10.07
N ALA A 92 18.51 -0.71 -10.78
CA ALA A 92 17.09 -0.40 -10.94
C ALA A 92 16.23 -1.58 -11.47
N SER A 93 16.75 -2.37 -12.42
CA SER A 93 16.08 -3.57 -12.93
C SER A 93 15.84 -4.62 -11.84
N GLN A 94 16.83 -4.81 -10.96
CA GLN A 94 16.73 -5.72 -9.82
C GLN A 94 15.82 -5.16 -8.72
N LYS A 95 15.74 -3.82 -8.57
CA LYS A 95 14.77 -3.19 -7.66
C LYS A 95 13.32 -3.43 -8.10
N VAL A 96 12.99 -3.25 -9.39
CA VAL A 96 11.64 -3.55 -9.91
C VAL A 96 11.28 -5.01 -9.71
N GLN A 97 12.22 -5.93 -9.96
CA GLN A 97 11.99 -7.36 -9.72
C GLN A 97 11.69 -7.66 -8.24
N ARG A 98 12.43 -7.05 -7.30
CA ARG A 98 12.17 -7.22 -5.87
C ARG A 98 10.84 -6.60 -5.44
N ILE A 99 10.45 -5.45 -5.99
CA ILE A 99 9.12 -4.85 -5.75
C ILE A 99 8.02 -5.79 -6.27
N ARG A 100 8.22 -6.44 -7.42
CA ARG A 100 7.29 -7.45 -7.94
C ARG A 100 7.17 -8.64 -7.00
N GLN A 101 8.28 -9.15 -6.47
CA GLN A 101 8.25 -10.23 -5.48
C GLN A 101 7.45 -9.85 -4.22
N ILE A 102 7.66 -8.64 -3.69
CA ILE A 102 6.89 -8.13 -2.53
C ILE A 102 5.40 -8.02 -2.88
N SER A 103 5.08 -7.49 -4.06
CA SER A 103 3.70 -7.43 -4.56
C SER A 103 3.05 -8.81 -4.63
N ASP A 104 3.74 -9.79 -5.22
CA ASP A 104 3.21 -11.15 -5.39
C ASP A 104 3.01 -11.84 -4.04
N GLN A 105 3.92 -11.64 -3.09
CA GLN A 105 3.75 -12.12 -1.71
C GLN A 105 2.53 -11.47 -1.04
N ALA A 106 2.41 -10.14 -1.08
CA ALA A 106 1.28 -9.44 -0.49
C ALA A 106 -0.05 -9.97 -1.06
N LYS A 107 -0.13 -10.12 -2.40
CA LYS A 107 -1.31 -10.70 -3.08
C LYS A 107 -1.57 -12.14 -2.65
N ARG A 108 -0.54 -12.99 -2.57
CA ARG A 108 -0.65 -14.39 -2.13
C ARG A 108 -1.20 -14.50 -0.70
N TYR A 109 -0.73 -13.64 0.20
CA TYR A 109 -1.20 -13.60 1.57
C TYR A 109 -2.55 -12.91 1.72
N GLY A 110 -2.91 -12.03 0.78
CA GLY A 110 -4.08 -11.17 0.81
C GLY A 110 -3.97 -10.06 1.85
N ALA A 111 -2.76 -9.72 2.29
CA ALA A 111 -2.49 -8.73 3.33
C ALA A 111 -1.16 -8.00 3.07
N GLY A 112 -1.05 -6.75 3.51
CA GLY A 112 0.17 -5.97 3.35
C GLY A 112 0.08 -4.61 4.03
N ASN A 113 1.21 -4.13 4.57
CA ASN A 113 1.26 -2.80 5.16
C ASN A 113 1.42 -1.72 4.07
N CYS A 114 1.51 -0.44 4.44
CA CYS A 114 1.54 0.67 3.47
C CYS A 114 2.63 0.50 2.40
N SER A 115 3.82 0.04 2.80
CA SER A 115 4.92 -0.29 1.88
C SER A 115 4.56 -1.38 0.87
N ASP A 116 3.89 -2.44 1.31
CA ASP A 116 3.53 -3.58 0.45
C ASP A 116 2.40 -3.19 -0.50
N GLN A 117 1.41 -2.45 0.02
CA GLN A 117 0.32 -1.89 -0.78
C GLN A 117 0.85 -0.94 -1.85
N ALA A 118 1.84 -0.09 -1.51
CA ALA A 118 2.52 0.77 -2.48
C ALA A 118 3.30 -0.05 -3.52
N CYS A 119 3.94 -1.16 -3.15
CA CYS A 119 4.61 -2.06 -4.10
C CYS A 119 3.62 -2.69 -5.08
N VAL A 120 2.45 -3.15 -4.59
CA VAL A 120 1.39 -3.70 -5.43
C VAL A 120 0.89 -2.64 -6.44
N ALA A 121 0.53 -1.45 -5.96
CA ALA A 121 0.07 -0.36 -6.82
C ALA A 121 1.14 0.06 -7.84
N PHE A 122 2.40 0.13 -7.42
CA PHE A 122 3.51 0.47 -8.30
C PHE A 122 3.63 -0.53 -9.44
N ILE A 123 3.55 -1.83 -9.20
CA ILE A 123 3.66 -2.85 -10.24
C ILE A 123 2.49 -2.81 -11.21
N GLU A 124 1.27 -2.57 -10.72
CA GLU A 124 0.09 -2.42 -11.57
C GLU A 124 0.22 -1.22 -12.51
N LEU A 125 0.63 -0.07 -11.98
CA LEU A 125 0.92 1.13 -12.78
C LEU A 125 2.12 0.89 -13.72
N TYR A 126 3.13 0.17 -13.25
CA TYR A 126 4.34 -0.15 -14.00
C TYR A 126 4.01 -0.96 -15.26
N ASP A 127 3.22 -2.02 -15.08
CA ASP A 127 2.78 -2.95 -16.13
C ASP A 127 1.78 -2.31 -17.09
N ALA A 128 0.99 -1.34 -16.61
CA ALA A 128 0.13 -0.50 -17.45
C ALA A 128 0.91 0.55 -18.27
N GLY A 129 2.24 0.61 -18.16
CA GLY A 129 3.08 1.55 -18.91
C GLY A 129 3.01 3.00 -18.41
N ILE A 130 2.41 3.26 -17.25
CA ILE A 130 2.31 4.60 -16.66
C ILE A 130 3.69 5.04 -16.17
N ARG A 131 4.16 6.22 -16.59
CA ARG A 131 5.45 6.80 -16.20
C ARG A 131 5.36 8.32 -16.17
N PRO A 132 6.23 9.03 -15.41
CA PRO A 132 7.18 8.51 -14.43
C PRO A 132 6.49 8.02 -13.15
N LEU A 133 7.09 7.03 -12.48
CA LEU A 133 6.60 6.49 -11.21
C LEU A 133 7.69 6.52 -10.15
N ASP A 134 7.34 6.96 -8.95
CA ASP A 134 8.20 6.88 -7.77
C ASP A 134 7.47 6.13 -6.64
N ILE A 135 8.14 5.18 -5.98
CA ILE A 135 7.71 4.75 -4.64
C ILE A 135 8.31 5.75 -3.65
N MET A 136 7.44 6.43 -2.90
CA MET A 136 7.79 7.52 -2.01
C MET A 136 7.52 7.13 -0.56
N TYR A 137 8.50 7.31 0.31
CA TYR A 137 8.35 7.08 1.75
C TYR A 137 8.51 8.40 2.47
N LEU A 138 7.62 8.71 3.42
CA LEU A 138 7.82 9.86 4.31
C LEU A 138 9.18 9.73 4.99
N THR A 139 9.90 10.83 5.16
CA THR A 139 11.29 10.80 5.68
C THR A 139 11.36 10.34 7.15
N ASN A 140 10.24 10.40 7.87
CA ASN A 140 10.10 9.79 9.20
C ASN A 140 9.77 8.28 9.18
N GLY A 141 9.68 7.66 7.99
CA GLY A 141 9.44 6.24 7.77
C GLY A 141 8.01 5.77 8.09
N LYS A 142 7.06 6.68 8.36
CA LYS A 142 5.72 6.30 8.84
C LYS A 142 4.75 5.86 7.76
N HIS A 143 4.98 6.24 6.50
CA HIS A 143 4.05 5.96 5.41
C HIS A 143 4.75 5.81 4.07
N GLY A 144 4.24 4.91 3.24
CA GLY A 144 4.70 4.67 1.87
C GLY A 144 3.54 4.75 0.89
N PHE A 145 3.77 5.39 -0.25
CA PHE A 145 2.78 5.61 -1.32
C PHE A 145 3.47 5.69 -2.69
N VAL A 146 2.70 5.77 -3.77
CA VAL A 146 3.22 5.94 -5.13
C VAL A 146 2.94 7.36 -5.62
N ALA A 147 3.96 8.05 -6.15
CA ALA A 147 3.80 9.31 -6.85
C ALA A 147 3.93 9.08 -8.37
N ILE A 148 2.99 9.63 -9.12
CA ILE A 148 2.90 9.53 -10.58
C ILE A 148 3.11 10.92 -11.17
N GLY A 149 3.91 11.04 -12.22
CA GLY A 149 4.04 12.30 -12.94
C GLY A 149 4.88 13.38 -12.22
N LYS A 150 5.63 12.99 -11.19
CA LYS A 150 6.56 13.86 -10.45
C LYS A 150 7.69 14.32 -11.38
N GLU A 151 7.92 15.62 -11.53
CA GLU A 151 8.89 16.21 -12.46
C GLU A 151 10.33 16.15 -11.90
N ALA A 152 10.51 16.56 -10.63
CA ALA A 152 11.83 16.59 -9.99
C ALA A 152 12.20 15.22 -9.39
N ALA A 153 13.28 14.60 -9.89
CA ALA A 153 13.87 13.43 -9.27
C ALA A 153 14.62 13.82 -7.98
N GLY A 154 14.57 12.97 -6.95
CA GLY A 154 15.39 13.10 -5.75
C GLY A 154 15.05 14.24 -4.76
N ASN A 155 14.07 15.11 -5.04
CA ASN A 155 13.65 16.13 -4.08
C ASN A 155 12.63 15.57 -3.06
N GLU A 156 12.88 15.81 -1.77
CA GLU A 156 11.99 15.38 -0.69
C GLU A 156 10.81 16.32 -0.44
N ASP A 157 10.89 17.58 -0.87
CA ASP A 157 9.85 18.58 -0.67
C ASP A 157 8.72 18.42 -1.71
N PRO A 158 7.50 18.05 -1.28
CA PRO A 158 6.39 17.81 -2.18
C PRO A 158 5.94 19.06 -2.94
N SER A 159 6.24 20.26 -2.45
CA SER A 159 5.92 21.50 -3.17
C SER A 159 6.72 21.66 -4.48
N THR A 160 7.80 20.91 -4.64
CA THR A 160 8.70 20.99 -5.80
C THR A 160 8.45 19.87 -6.83
N TRP A 161 7.51 18.97 -6.58
CA TRP A 161 7.32 17.77 -7.42
C TRP A 161 6.65 18.04 -8.77
N GLY A 162 6.17 19.26 -9.00
CA GLY A 162 5.58 19.67 -10.27
C GLY A 162 4.05 19.58 -10.30
N GLY A 163 3.47 20.32 -11.24
CA GLY A 163 2.03 20.59 -11.29
C GLY A 163 1.17 19.42 -11.76
N SER A 164 1.76 18.32 -12.25
CA SER A 164 1.06 17.12 -12.70
C SER A 164 1.13 15.94 -11.73
N THR A 165 1.67 16.13 -10.52
CA THR A 165 1.94 15.02 -9.59
C THR A 165 0.65 14.45 -9.01
N VAL A 166 0.41 13.16 -9.21
CA VAL A 166 -0.71 12.43 -8.60
C VAL A 166 -0.18 11.48 -7.54
N ILE A 167 -0.83 11.44 -6.39
CA ILE A 167 -0.59 10.46 -5.33
C ILE A 167 -1.56 9.30 -5.49
N CYS A 168 -1.03 8.09 -5.48
CA CYS A 168 -1.75 6.84 -5.37
C CYS A 168 -1.45 6.26 -3.99
N ASP A 169 -2.43 6.29 -3.09
CA ASP A 169 -2.31 5.83 -1.70
C ASP A 169 -3.36 4.75 -1.42
N PRO A 170 -3.06 3.49 -1.76
CA PRO A 170 -3.98 2.39 -1.49
C PRO A 170 -4.16 2.18 0.00
N TRP A 171 -3.18 2.48 0.84
CA TRP A 171 -3.35 2.33 2.28
C TRP A 171 -4.53 3.15 2.77
N ASN A 172 -4.62 4.43 2.39
CA ASN A 172 -5.74 5.32 2.70
C ASN A 172 -6.98 5.12 1.81
N HIS A 173 -6.92 4.24 0.80
CA HIS A 173 -7.97 4.05 -0.20
C HIS A 173 -8.26 5.35 -0.97
N ASP A 174 -7.20 6.08 -1.36
CA ASP A 174 -7.35 7.39 -1.99
C ASP A 174 -6.34 7.60 -3.13
N ALA A 175 -6.74 8.41 -4.11
CA ALA A 175 -5.91 8.86 -5.21
C ALA A 175 -6.27 10.30 -5.57
N TYR A 176 -5.27 11.19 -5.54
CA TYR A 176 -5.51 12.63 -5.64
C TYR A 176 -4.36 13.38 -6.31
N HIS A 177 -4.70 14.51 -6.91
CA HIS A 177 -3.73 15.46 -7.48
C HIS A 177 -3.06 16.28 -6.37
N LEU A 178 -1.74 16.42 -6.46
CA LEU A 178 -0.93 17.18 -5.53
C LEU A 178 -0.47 18.49 -6.15
N LEU A 179 -1.21 19.57 -5.89
CA LEU A 179 -0.86 20.91 -6.35
C LEU A 179 0.31 21.48 -5.51
N PRO A 180 1.37 22.03 -6.13
CA PRO A 180 2.57 22.55 -5.45
C PRO A 180 2.27 23.42 -4.22
N GLY A 181 1.40 24.42 -4.37
CA GLY A 181 1.06 25.37 -3.30
C GLY A 181 0.30 24.76 -2.11
N MET A 182 -0.29 23.58 -2.26
CA MET A 182 -1.01 22.87 -1.21
C MET A 182 -0.32 21.57 -0.77
N ALA A 183 0.79 21.20 -1.42
CA ALA A 183 1.34 19.87 -1.34
C ALA A 183 1.71 19.45 0.09
N ASN A 184 2.40 20.33 0.81
CA ASN A 184 2.79 20.08 2.20
C ASN A 184 1.58 19.91 3.12
N GLY A 185 0.63 20.84 3.09
CA GLY A 185 -0.57 20.78 3.93
C GLY A 185 -1.42 19.54 3.61
N LEU A 186 -1.61 19.24 2.33
CA LEU A 186 -2.42 18.10 1.91
C LEU A 186 -1.80 16.77 2.36
N LEU A 187 -0.47 16.59 2.25
CA LEU A 187 0.19 15.38 2.74
C LEU A 187 0.13 15.27 4.27
N LEU A 188 0.31 16.35 5.03
CA LEU A 188 0.17 16.31 6.50
C LEU A 188 -1.24 15.83 6.91
N THR A 189 -2.28 16.36 6.25
CA THR A 189 -3.67 15.98 6.52
C THR A 189 -3.99 14.56 6.06
N LYS A 190 -3.69 14.21 4.80
CA LYS A 190 -4.05 12.91 4.21
C LYS A 190 -3.29 11.76 4.87
N MET A 191 -2.02 11.96 5.18
CA MET A 191 -1.19 10.92 5.81
C MET A 191 -1.37 10.87 7.33
N ASN A 192 -2.16 11.79 7.92
CA ASN A 192 -2.35 11.95 9.35
C ASN A 192 -1.00 11.91 10.11
N CYS A 193 -0.04 12.68 9.60
CA CYS A 193 1.35 12.62 10.01
C CYS A 193 1.93 14.02 10.19
N ASN A 194 2.91 14.18 11.08
CA ASN A 194 3.63 15.44 11.28
C ASN A 194 4.78 15.64 10.27
N CYS A 195 4.80 14.87 9.18
CA CYS A 195 5.84 14.89 8.15
C CYS A 195 5.18 14.87 6.77
N SER A 196 5.55 15.82 5.91
CA SER A 196 5.15 15.87 4.50
C SER A 196 6.29 15.57 3.54
N LYS A 197 7.54 15.61 4.01
CA LYS A 197 8.72 15.32 3.19
C LYS A 197 8.78 13.83 2.91
N ALA A 198 9.08 13.46 1.66
CA ALA A 198 9.17 12.05 1.28
C ALA A 198 10.33 11.79 0.33
N SER A 199 11.10 10.73 0.57
CA SER A 199 12.21 10.32 -0.27
C SER A 199 11.80 9.23 -1.27
N SER A 200 12.30 9.36 -2.49
CA SER A 200 12.09 8.37 -3.56
C SER A 200 12.97 7.15 -3.32
N GLN A 201 12.34 5.98 -3.22
CA GLN A 201 13.03 4.68 -3.01
C GLN A 201 13.46 4.06 -4.35
N ILE A 202 12.63 4.26 -5.37
CA ILE A 202 12.86 3.91 -6.75
C ILE A 202 12.11 4.93 -7.62
N ARG A 203 12.69 5.23 -8.79
CA ARG A 203 12.03 5.95 -9.86
C ARG A 203 12.25 5.23 -11.18
N VAL A 204 11.20 5.15 -11.99
CA VAL A 204 11.19 4.56 -13.33
C VAL A 204 10.44 5.43 -14.32
#